data_AF-A0A235IR97-F1
#
_entry.id   AF-A0A235IR97-F1
#
_cell.length_a   1.000
_cell.length_b   1.000
_cell.length_c   1.000
_cell.angle_alpha   90.00
_cell.angle_beta   90.00
_cell.angle_gamma   90.00
#
_symmetry.space_group_name_H-M   'P 1'
#
loop_
_entity.id
_entity.type
_entity.pdbx_description
1 polymer ?
#
loop_
_entity_poly.entity_id
_entity_poly.type
_entity_poly.pdbx_seq_one_letter_code
_entity_poly.pdbx_strand_id
1 'polypeptide(L)'
;QTTVGDADEEAIRRTLGSFLNRIYYDLRNLGTTSQDRALNFAATNAFQAASTFAEAVATGMELDSITVEKSPFCRLDSDCWDVKLKFFDPENSRRAKKVFRFTIDVRDLIPVTLGDVRTWSSPY
;
A
#
# COMPACT_ATOMS: atom_id res chain seq x y z
N GLN A 1 7.19 -34.52 0.49
CA GLN A 1 7.66 -33.87 -0.76
C GLN A 1 6.94 -32.54 -0.80
N THR A 2 7.58 -31.48 -0.29
CA THR A 2 6.96 -30.15 -0.20
C THR A 2 7.05 -29.52 -1.57
N THR A 3 5.93 -29.44 -2.28
CA THR A 3 5.85 -28.88 -3.62
C THR A 3 6.15 -27.39 -3.56
N VAL A 4 6.95 -26.90 -4.51
CA VAL A 4 7.44 -25.50 -4.59
C VAL A 4 6.32 -24.45 -4.41
N GLY A 5 5.07 -24.76 -4.79
CA GLY A 5 3.91 -23.89 -4.57
C GLY A 5 3.49 -23.69 -3.11
N ASP A 6 3.70 -24.67 -2.21
CA ASP A 6 3.35 -24.53 -0.78
C ASP A 6 4.30 -23.55 -0.07
N ALA A 7 5.58 -23.56 -0.46
CA ALA A 7 6.61 -22.68 0.11
C ALA A 7 6.38 -21.21 -0.30
N ASP A 8 5.97 -20.99 -1.55
CA ASP A 8 5.58 -19.66 -2.04
C ASP A 8 4.31 -19.16 -1.34
N GLU A 9 3.32 -20.03 -1.11
CA GLU A 9 2.08 -19.66 -0.43
C GLU A 9 2.32 -19.30 1.05
N GLU A 10 3.18 -20.04 1.76
CA GLU A 10 3.54 -19.74 3.14
C GLU A 10 4.36 -18.44 3.25
N ALA A 11 5.27 -18.19 2.31
CA ALA A 11 6.02 -16.94 2.22
C ALA A 11 5.10 -15.74 1.94
N ILE A 12 4.19 -15.86 0.97
CA ILE A 12 3.18 -14.85 0.67
C ILE A 12 2.30 -14.58 1.90
N ARG A 13 1.85 -15.63 2.59
CA ARG A 13 1.02 -15.50 3.79
C ARG A 13 1.76 -14.80 4.93
N ARG A 14 3.04 -15.10 5.14
CA ARG A 14 3.87 -14.44 6.16
C ARG A 14 4.06 -12.95 5.85
N THR A 15 4.44 -12.63 4.61
CA THR A 15 4.68 -11.24 4.19
C THR A 15 3.39 -10.43 4.19
N LEU A 16 2.28 -11.00 3.72
CA LEU A 16 0.96 -10.38 3.79
C LEU A 16 0.54 -10.17 5.25
N GLY A 17 0.75 -11.15 6.14
CA GLY A 17 0.49 -11.00 7.57
C GLY A 17 1.31 -9.89 8.22
N SER A 18 2.61 -9.80 7.91
CA SER A 18 3.49 -8.72 8.38
C SER A 18 3.04 -7.35 7.86
N PHE A 19 2.73 -7.26 6.56
CA PHE A 19 2.19 -6.06 5.93
C PHE A 19 0.88 -5.60 6.58
N LEU A 20 -0.07 -6.51 6.79
CA LEU A 20 -1.36 -6.20 7.40
C LEU A 20 -1.22 -5.78 8.87
N ASN A 21 -0.35 -6.44 9.63
CA ASN A 21 -0.04 -6.02 11.01
C ASN A 21 0.55 -4.62 11.02
N ARG A 22 1.51 -4.35 10.14
CA ARG A 22 2.16 -3.05 10.07
C ARG A 22 1.20 -1.95 9.64
N ILE A 23 0.34 -2.20 8.66
CA ILE A 23 -0.78 -1.32 8.31
C ILE A 23 -1.69 -1.08 9.51
N TYR A 24 -2.09 -2.13 10.22
CA TYR A 24 -3.01 -2.00 11.34
C TYR A 24 -2.43 -1.17 12.50
N TYR A 25 -1.14 -1.37 12.84
CA TYR A 25 -0.51 -0.66 13.95
C TYR A 25 0.03 0.72 13.57
N ASP A 26 0.66 0.87 12.39
CA ASP A 26 1.26 2.13 11.96
C ASP A 26 0.18 3.14 11.54
N LEU A 27 -0.97 2.66 11.04
CA LEU A 27 -2.01 3.53 10.48
C LEU A 27 -3.20 3.76 11.41
N ARG A 28 -3.19 3.22 12.64
CA ARG A 28 -4.31 3.40 13.57
C ARG A 28 -4.46 4.85 13.97
N ASN A 29 -5.59 5.44 13.59
CA ASN A 29 -5.96 6.80 13.97
C ASN A 29 -7.49 6.89 14.17
N LEU A 30 -7.97 8.04 14.63
CA LEU A 30 -9.41 8.26 14.91
C LEU A 30 -10.26 8.50 13.66
N GLY A 31 -9.65 8.71 12.48
CA GLY A 31 -10.38 8.94 11.23
C GLY A 31 -11.11 10.28 11.18
N THR A 32 -10.67 11.29 11.94
CA THR A 32 -11.37 12.58 12.05
C THR A 32 -10.91 13.58 11.00
N THR A 33 -9.62 13.61 10.68
CA THR A 33 -9.09 14.47 9.61
C THR A 33 -9.25 13.81 8.25
N SER A 34 -9.26 14.60 7.17
CA SER A 34 -9.29 14.06 5.80
C SER A 34 -8.11 13.13 5.51
N GLN A 35 -6.92 13.49 6.00
CA GLN A 35 -5.72 12.67 5.87
C GLN A 35 -5.89 11.31 6.58
N ASP A 36 -6.38 11.33 7.82
CA ASP A 36 -6.66 10.14 8.62
C ASP A 36 -7.69 9.23 7.96
N ARG A 37 -8.74 9.82 7.38
CA ARG A 37 -9.75 9.08 6.61
C ARG A 37 -9.16 8.45 5.37
N ALA A 38 -8.31 9.17 4.63
CA ALA A 38 -7.63 8.62 3.46
C ALA A 38 -6.73 7.46 3.86
N LEU A 39 -6.04 7.60 4.99
CA LEU A 39 -5.15 6.57 5.52
C LEU A 39 -5.91 5.31 5.99
N ASN A 40 -7.02 5.46 6.71
CA ASN A 40 -7.87 4.34 7.13
C ASN A 40 -8.54 3.65 5.93
N PHE A 41 -8.98 4.44 4.96
CA PHE A 41 -9.51 3.89 3.73
C PHE A 41 -8.44 3.16 2.93
N ALA A 42 -7.21 3.70 2.88
CA ALA A 42 -6.08 3.02 2.26
C ALA A 42 -5.75 1.70 2.93
N ALA A 43 -5.85 1.60 4.26
CA ALA A 43 -5.69 0.32 4.97
C ALA A 43 -6.73 -0.72 4.53
N THR A 44 -8.00 -0.29 4.42
CA THR A 44 -9.10 -1.14 3.96
C THR A 44 -8.95 -1.53 2.49
N ASN A 45 -8.54 -0.58 1.64
CA ASN A 45 -8.32 -0.81 0.23
C ASN A 45 -7.05 -1.62 -0.03
N ALA A 46 -6.00 -1.48 0.76
CA ALA A 46 -4.78 -2.28 0.65
C ALA A 46 -5.08 -3.76 0.92
N PHE A 47 -6.03 -4.06 1.79
CA PHE A 47 -6.55 -5.41 1.97
C PHE A 47 -7.26 -5.92 0.70
N GLN A 48 -8.08 -5.09 0.06
CA GLN A 48 -8.77 -5.46 -1.19
C GLN A 48 -7.81 -5.53 -2.40
N ALA A 49 -6.78 -4.69 -2.42
CA ALA A 49 -5.75 -4.58 -3.44
C ALA A 49 -4.52 -5.46 -3.13
N ALA A 50 -4.61 -6.36 -2.15
CA ALA A 50 -3.52 -7.26 -1.78
C ALA A 50 -3.02 -8.08 -2.98
N SER A 51 -3.91 -8.43 -3.92
CA SER A 51 -3.55 -9.07 -5.19
C SER A 51 -2.67 -8.21 -6.09
N THR A 52 -2.83 -6.87 -6.08
CA THR A 52 -2.02 -5.92 -6.85
C THR A 52 -0.60 -5.82 -6.32
N PHE A 53 -0.40 -6.03 -5.01
CA PHE A 53 0.93 -6.05 -4.39
C PHE A 53 1.51 -7.45 -4.27
N ALA A 54 0.71 -8.48 -4.60
CA ALA A 54 1.15 -9.88 -4.54
C ALA A 54 2.39 -10.12 -5.39
N GLU A 55 2.57 -9.41 -6.51
CA GLU A 55 3.80 -9.49 -7.30
C GLU A 55 5.03 -9.02 -6.50
N ALA A 56 4.96 -7.86 -5.83
CA ALA A 56 6.08 -7.37 -5.02
C ALA A 56 6.40 -8.34 -3.86
N VAL A 57 5.35 -8.83 -3.19
CA VAL A 57 5.45 -9.83 -2.13
C VAL A 57 6.03 -11.15 -2.63
N ALA A 58 5.60 -11.64 -3.80
CA ALA A 58 6.11 -12.86 -4.41
C ALA A 58 7.58 -12.74 -4.81
N THR A 59 8.05 -11.52 -5.12
CA THR A 59 9.48 -11.26 -5.36
C THR A 59 10.32 -11.04 -4.11
N GLY A 60 9.79 -11.37 -2.92
CA GLY A 60 10.50 -11.29 -1.64
C GLY A 60 10.63 -9.87 -1.07
N MET A 61 9.86 -8.89 -1.59
CA MET A 61 9.95 -7.52 -1.10
C MET A 61 9.05 -7.31 0.13
N GLU A 62 9.53 -6.51 1.07
CA GLU A 62 8.82 -6.12 2.30
C GLU A 62 8.44 -4.64 2.28
N LEU A 63 7.44 -4.26 3.07
CA LEU A 63 7.01 -2.88 3.20
C LEU A 63 8.10 -2.04 3.91
N ASP A 64 8.54 -0.95 3.29
CA ASP A 64 9.49 0.03 3.83
C ASP A 64 8.74 1.13 4.60
N SER A 65 7.83 1.82 3.90
CA SER A 65 7.12 2.99 4.42
C SER A 65 5.78 3.20 3.73
N ILE A 66 4.87 3.85 4.46
CA ILE A 66 3.57 4.31 3.97
C ILE A 66 3.56 5.82 4.12
N THR A 67 3.31 6.55 3.03
CA THR A 67 3.16 8.00 3.07
C THR A 67 1.84 8.43 2.47
N VAL A 68 1.26 9.48 3.05
CA VAL A 68 -0.01 10.07 2.62
C VAL A 68 0.21 11.56 2.43
N GLU A 69 0.00 12.04 1.20
CA GLU A 69 0.20 13.44 0.83
C GLU A 69 -1.02 13.96 0.07
N LYS A 70 -1.27 15.28 0.15
CA LYS A 70 -2.38 15.87 -0.58
C LYS A 70 -2.12 15.77 -2.09
N SER A 71 -3.07 15.24 -2.82
CA SER A 71 -2.93 15.04 -4.27
C SER A 71 -3.11 16.37 -5.01
N PRO A 72 -2.21 16.73 -5.93
CA PRO A 72 -2.39 17.89 -6.79
C PRO A 72 -3.34 17.61 -7.95
N PHE A 73 -3.74 16.35 -8.18
CA PHE A 73 -4.45 15.89 -9.37
C PHE A 73 -5.98 15.85 -9.21
N CYS A 74 -6.56 16.75 -8.41
CA CYS A 74 -7.98 16.71 -8.12
C CYS A 74 -8.76 17.93 -8.58
N ARG A 75 -10.07 17.70 -8.80
CA ARG A 75 -11.03 18.74 -9.14
C ARG A 75 -11.14 19.71 -7.97
N LEU A 76 -11.54 20.96 -8.25
CA LEU A 76 -11.56 22.05 -7.26
C LEU A 76 -12.33 21.69 -5.98
N ASP A 77 -13.39 20.89 -6.12
CA ASP A 77 -14.25 20.53 -5.00
C ASP A 77 -13.94 19.15 -4.40
N SER A 78 -12.84 18.50 -4.79
CA SER A 78 -12.45 17.18 -4.26
C SER A 78 -11.44 17.32 -3.11
N ASP A 79 -11.39 16.32 -2.24
CA ASP A 79 -10.41 16.24 -1.15
C ASP A 79 -9.57 14.98 -1.32
N CYS A 80 -8.54 15.09 -2.16
CA CYS A 80 -7.78 13.94 -2.59
C CYS A 80 -6.43 13.81 -1.91
N TRP A 81 -6.07 12.56 -1.67
CA TRP A 81 -4.85 12.17 -1.02
C TRP A 81 -4.18 11.05 -1.82
N ASP A 82 -2.91 11.26 -2.15
CA ASP A 82 -2.07 10.25 -2.74
C ASP A 82 -1.46 9.41 -1.61
N VAL A 83 -1.70 8.10 -1.66
CA VAL A 83 -1.10 7.14 -0.74
C VAL A 83 -0.03 6.37 -1.48
N LYS A 84 1.18 6.36 -0.91
CA LYS A 84 2.34 5.67 -1.47
C LYS A 84 2.77 4.56 -0.52
N LEU A 85 2.80 3.35 -1.05
CA LEU A 85 3.41 2.18 -0.41
C LEU A 85 4.77 1.95 -1.04
N LYS A 86 5.83 2.04 -0.25
CA LYS A 86 7.19 1.76 -0.70
C LYS A 86 7.61 0.40 -0.19
N PHE A 87 8.10 -0.45 -1.09
CA PHE A 87 8.62 -1.77 -0.78
C PHE A 87 10.12 -1.81 -1.05
N PHE A 88 10.86 -2.55 -0.24
CA PHE A 88 12.28 -2.78 -0.38
C PHE A 88 12.60 -4.27 -0.30
N ASP A 89 13.77 -4.65 -0.80
CA ASP A 89 14.25 -6.02 -0.71
C ASP A 89 15.18 -6.14 0.52
N PRO A 90 14.80 -6.90 1.55
CA PRO A 90 15.60 -7.04 2.77
C PRO A 90 16.88 -7.86 2.54
N GLU A 91 16.90 -8.76 1.55
CA GLU A 91 18.06 -9.59 1.23
C GLU A 91 19.04 -8.86 0.30
N ASN A 92 18.55 -7.90 -0.48
CA ASN A 92 19.36 -7.13 -1.42
C ASN A 92 19.13 -5.61 -1.30
N SER A 93 19.94 -4.97 -0.45
CA SER A 93 19.94 -3.52 -0.24
C SER A 93 20.32 -2.68 -1.47
N ARG A 94 20.84 -3.29 -2.54
CA ARG A 94 21.15 -2.60 -3.81
C ARG A 94 20.00 -2.62 -4.80
N ARG A 95 18.96 -3.44 -4.57
CA ARG A 95 17.79 -3.50 -5.43
C ARG A 95 16.96 -2.23 -5.26
N ALA A 96 16.47 -1.69 -6.37
CA ALA A 96 15.61 -0.51 -6.34
C ALA A 96 14.32 -0.79 -5.56
N LYS A 97 13.85 0.20 -4.81
CA LYS A 97 12.58 0.13 -4.09
C LYS A 97 11.42 0.17 -5.08
N LYS A 98 10.35 -0.57 -4.83
CA LYS A 98 9.13 -0.54 -5.65
C LYS A 98 8.12 0.37 -4.96
N VAL A 99 7.59 1.34 -5.69
CA VAL A 99 6.57 2.26 -5.18
C VAL A 99 5.24 1.94 -5.84
N PHE A 100 4.20 1.88 -5.03
CA PHE A 100 2.82 1.83 -5.49
C PHE A 100 2.09 3.07 -5.00
N ARG A 101 1.43 3.78 -5.90
CA ARG A 101 0.63 4.96 -5.58
C ARG A 101 -0.79 4.79 -6.07
N PHE A 102 -1.73 5.11 -5.20
CA PHE A 102 -3.13 5.27 -5.54
C PHE A 102 -3.66 6.54 -4.90
N THR A 103 -4.68 7.11 -5.51
CA THR A 103 -5.30 8.37 -5.06
C THR A 103 -6.66 8.05 -4.47
N ILE A 104 -6.97 8.65 -3.33
CA ILE A 104 -8.25 8.48 -2.64
C ILE A 104 -8.90 9.86 -2.51
N ASP A 105 -10.15 9.97 -2.93
CA ASP A 105 -10.99 11.13 -2.62
C ASP A 105 -11.78 10.85 -1.35
N VAL A 106 -11.62 11.71 -0.34
CA VAL A 106 -12.31 11.66 0.95
C VAL A 106 -13.29 12.84 1.10
N ARG A 107 -13.67 13.53 0.03
CA ARG A 107 -14.65 14.62 0.12
C ARG A 107 -15.96 14.15 0.76
N ASP A 108 -16.49 13.03 0.28
CA ASP A 108 -17.77 12.47 0.72
C ASP A 108 -17.60 11.51 1.89
N LEU A 109 -18.72 11.14 2.53
CA LEU A 109 -18.72 10.21 3.68
C LEU A 109 -18.04 8.88 3.36
N ILE A 110 -18.30 8.33 2.18
CA ILE A 110 -17.70 7.09 1.68
C ILE A 110 -16.55 7.47 0.74
N PRO A 111 -15.28 7.23 1.12
CA PRO A 111 -14.16 7.52 0.25
C PRO A 111 -14.15 6.65 -1.00
N VAL A 112 -13.53 7.15 -2.06
CA VAL A 112 -13.41 6.44 -3.35
C VAL A 112 -11.97 6.46 -3.86
N THR A 113 -11.54 5.36 -4.48
CA THR A 113 -10.25 5.31 -5.18
C THR A 113 -10.39 5.91 -6.58
N LEU A 114 -9.43 6.77 -6.95
CA LEU A 114 -9.40 7.43 -8.25
C LEU A 114 -8.38 6.76 -9.17
N GLY A 115 -8.87 6.20 -10.28
CA GLY A 115 -8.05 5.62 -11.34
C GLY A 115 -7.29 4.35 -10.92
N ASP A 116 -6.33 3.96 -11.76
CA ASP A 116 -5.53 2.75 -11.55
C ASP A 116 -4.34 3.00 -10.62
N VAL A 117 -3.92 1.93 -9.92
CA VAL A 117 -2.69 1.93 -9.13
C VAL A 117 -1.50 2.19 -10.06
N ARG A 118 -0.71 3.21 -9.73
CA ARG A 118 0.53 3.53 -10.45
C ARG A 118 1.71 2.86 -9.75
N THR A 119 2.61 2.27 -10.52
CA THR A 119 3.80 1.61 -9.99
C THR A 119 5.06 2.05 -10.72
N TRP A 120 6.14 2.25 -9.97
CA TRP A 120 7.46 2.56 -10.53
C TRP A 120 8.58 2.13 -9.56
N SER A 121 9.81 2.11 -10.05
CA SER A 121 10.99 1.84 -9.22
C SER A 121 11.64 3.17 -8.77
N SER A 122 12.06 3.23 -7.52
CA SER A 122 12.79 4.36 -6.93
C SER A 122 14.19 3.91 -6.51
N PRO A 123 15.22 4.76 -6.67
CA PRO A 123 16.51 4.52 -6.02
C PRO A 123 16.33 4.48 -4.49
N TYR A 124 17.33 3.87 -3.84
CA TYR A 124 17.35 3.58 -2.41
C TYR A 124 17.34 4.86 -1.56
#